data_AF-X1JVI9-F1
#
_entry.id   AF-X1JVI9-F1
#
_cell.length_a   1.000
_cell.length_b   1.000
_cell.length_c   1.000
_cell.angle_alpha   90.00
_cell.angle_beta   90.00
_cell.angle_gamma   90.00
#
_symmetry.space_group_name_H-M   'P 1'
#
loop_
_entity.id
_entity.type
_entity.pdbx_description
1 polymer ?
#
loop_
_entity_poly.entity_id
_entity_poly.type
_entity_poly.pdbx_seq_one_letter_code
_entity_poly.pdbx_strand_id
1 'polypeptide(L)'
;MAKKKKLHTEEQIESSINVFQGETDRACAILGSALLEYLLGKLIEKNLTNLNNKLPDKIFHAPNAPLGTFSSRINIAHALNLIDKSNYEELRTIKGIRNQFAHDLDVHTFEENQSVKDLCHNFSKGVNYAKHKKE
;
A
#
# COMPACT_ATOMS: atom_id res chain seq x y z
N MET A 1 -18.19 20.38 -6.30
CA MET A 1 -16.78 20.76 -6.05
C MET A 1 -16.09 19.55 -5.44
N ALA A 2 -15.08 18.97 -6.08
CA ALA A 2 -14.33 17.87 -5.49
C ALA A 2 -13.58 18.41 -4.26
N LYS A 3 -13.80 17.82 -3.07
CA LYS A 3 -12.97 18.10 -1.90
C LYS A 3 -11.53 17.77 -2.28
N LYS A 4 -10.63 18.76 -2.31
CA LYS A 4 -9.17 18.51 -2.42
C LYS A 4 -8.81 17.49 -1.35
N LYS A 5 -8.36 16.29 -1.76
CA LYS A 5 -7.97 15.24 -0.83
C LYS A 5 -6.77 15.75 -0.05
N LYS A 6 -6.82 15.64 1.29
CA LYS A 6 -5.81 16.20 2.20
C LYS A 6 -4.45 15.59 1.86
N LEU A 7 -3.47 16.43 1.52
CA LEU A 7 -2.09 15.99 1.39
C LEU A 7 -1.57 15.69 2.79
N HIS A 8 -1.06 14.48 2.99
CA HIS A 8 -0.45 14.11 4.26
C HIS A 8 0.96 14.71 4.37
N THR A 9 1.25 15.43 5.45
CA THR A 9 2.60 15.88 5.79
C THR A 9 3.49 14.68 6.16
N GLU A 10 4.81 14.84 6.13
CA GLU A 10 5.75 13.82 6.62
C GLU A 10 5.42 13.40 8.07
N GLU A 11 5.16 14.39 8.93
CA GLU A 11 4.72 14.19 10.32
C GLU A 11 3.42 13.36 10.41
N GLN A 12 2.48 13.55 9.48
CA GLN A 12 1.25 12.76 9.44
C GLN A 12 1.52 11.32 8.99
N ILE A 13 2.45 11.11 8.06
CA ILE A 13 2.87 9.77 7.62
C ILE A 13 3.58 9.05 8.77
N GLU A 14 4.49 9.72 9.48
CA GLU A 14 5.18 9.16 10.64
C GLU A 14 4.20 8.85 11.78
N SER A 15 3.28 9.76 12.07
CA SER A 15 2.21 9.53 13.04
C SER A 15 1.32 8.34 12.67
N SER A 16 1.09 8.10 11.36
CA SER A 16 0.33 6.94 10.87
C SER A 16 0.99 5.62 11.26
N ILE A 17 2.31 5.58 11.37
CA ILE A 17 3.04 4.36 11.79
C ILE A 17 2.76 4.07 13.27
N ASN A 18 2.64 5.11 14.10
CA ASN A 18 2.24 4.97 15.49
C ASN A 18 0.79 4.53 15.64
N VAL A 19 -0.10 4.88 14.69
CA VAL A 19 -1.48 4.39 14.67
C VAL A 19 -1.52 2.85 14.59
N PHE A 20 -0.54 2.20 13.97
CA PHE A 20 -0.50 0.73 13.92
C PHE A 20 -0.17 0.09 15.28
N GLN A 21 0.42 0.86 16.21
CA GLN A 21 0.79 0.32 17.52
C GLN A 21 -0.45 0.19 18.39
N GLY A 22 -0.87 -1.06 18.65
CA GLY A 22 -2.06 -1.39 19.45
C GLY A 22 -3.31 -1.72 18.63
N GLU A 23 -3.21 -1.67 17.30
CA GLU A 23 -4.27 -2.09 16.39
C GLU A 23 -4.29 -3.61 16.18
N THR A 24 -5.42 -4.13 15.73
CA THR A 24 -5.53 -5.54 15.32
C THR A 24 -4.69 -5.83 14.07
N ASP A 25 -4.24 -7.07 13.89
CA ASP A 25 -3.53 -7.50 12.67
C ASP A 25 -4.30 -7.14 11.39
N ARG A 26 -5.62 -7.35 11.40
CA ARG A 26 -6.52 -6.96 10.31
C ARG A 26 -6.48 -5.46 10.03
N ALA A 27 -6.57 -4.64 11.08
CA ALA A 27 -6.47 -3.19 10.93
C ALA A 27 -5.08 -2.77 10.40
N CYS A 28 -4.00 -3.35 10.93
CA CYS A 28 -2.64 -3.13 10.43
C CYS A 28 -2.49 -3.46 8.93
N ALA A 29 -2.99 -4.62 8.49
CA ALA A 29 -2.93 -5.04 7.09
C ALA A 29 -3.68 -4.08 6.16
N ILE A 30 -4.87 -3.63 6.58
CA ILE A 30 -5.71 -2.73 5.78
C ILE A 30 -5.11 -1.32 5.75
N LEU A 31 -4.79 -0.75 6.91
CA LEU A 31 -4.30 0.63 7.03
C LEU A 31 -2.90 0.79 6.43
N GLY A 32 -1.99 -0.16 6.69
CA GLY A 32 -0.65 -0.17 6.10
C GLY A 32 -0.68 -0.23 4.58
N SER A 33 -1.56 -1.08 4.02
CA SER A 33 -1.74 -1.16 2.56
C SER A 33 -2.33 0.12 1.97
N ALA A 34 -3.29 0.75 2.65
CA ALA A 34 -3.87 2.02 2.22
C ALA A 34 -2.84 3.16 2.20
N LEU A 35 -1.94 3.19 3.20
CA LEU A 35 -0.83 4.14 3.24
C LEU A 35 0.13 3.92 2.07
N LEU A 36 0.53 2.67 1.81
CA LEU A 36 1.41 2.33 0.68
C LEU A 36 0.78 2.66 -0.68
N GLU A 37 -0.52 2.38 -0.85
CA GLU A 37 -1.24 2.75 -2.06
C GLU A 37 -1.27 4.27 -2.28
N TYR A 38 -1.44 5.04 -1.20
CA TYR A 38 -1.35 6.51 -1.24
C TYR A 38 0.06 6.98 -1.62
N LEU A 39 1.11 6.49 -0.94
CA LEU A 39 2.49 6.87 -1.20
C LEU A 39 2.93 6.52 -2.62
N LEU A 40 2.52 5.34 -3.11
CA LEU A 40 2.79 4.92 -4.49
C LEU A 40 2.09 5.82 -5.50
N GLY A 41 0.86 6.25 -5.21
CA GLY A 41 0.17 7.26 -6.01
C GLY A 41 0.95 8.57 -6.08
N LYS A 42 1.51 9.02 -4.95
CA LYS A 42 2.36 10.22 -4.89
C LYS A 42 3.67 10.08 -5.63
N LEU A 43 4.31 8.91 -5.55
CA LEU A 43 5.50 8.60 -6.31
C LEU A 43 5.24 8.71 -7.82
N ILE A 44 4.15 8.11 -8.30
CA ILE A 44 3.77 8.19 -9.72
C ILE A 44 3.43 9.63 -10.09
N GLU A 45 2.60 10.32 -9.30
CA GLU A 45 2.19 11.72 -9.55
C GLU A 45 3.40 12.64 -9.72
N LYS A 46 4.43 12.51 -8.87
CA LYS A 46 5.67 13.30 -8.95
C LYS A 46 6.47 13.06 -10.24
N ASN A 47 6.31 11.92 -10.89
CA ASN A 47 7.03 11.53 -12.10
C ASN A 47 6.21 11.72 -13.39
N LEU A 48 4.97 12.19 -13.30
CA LEU A 48 4.16 12.53 -14.47
C LEU A 48 4.31 14.01 -14.81
N THR A 49 4.48 14.31 -16.10
CA THR A 49 4.47 15.69 -16.62
C THR A 49 3.04 16.14 -16.93
N ASN A 50 2.83 17.45 -17.01
CA ASN A 50 1.57 18.06 -17.48
C ASN A 50 0.32 17.75 -16.63
N LEU A 51 0.50 17.53 -15.32
CA LEU A 51 -0.62 17.45 -14.38
C LEU A 51 -1.24 18.84 -14.18
N ASN A 52 -2.17 19.21 -15.06
CA ASN A 52 -3.06 20.35 -14.81
C ASN A 52 -4.01 20.03 -13.63
N ASN A 53 -4.67 21.05 -13.09
CA ASN A 53 -5.46 20.93 -11.86
C ASN A 53 -6.56 19.84 -11.86
N LYS A 54 -6.94 19.28 -13.01
CA LYS A 54 -8.00 18.25 -13.11
C LYS A 54 -7.51 16.87 -13.52
N LEU A 55 -6.29 16.76 -14.08
CA LEU A 55 -5.78 15.52 -14.60
C LEU A 55 -5.44 14.49 -13.51
N PRO A 56 -4.83 14.86 -12.36
CA PRO A 56 -4.63 13.93 -11.24
C PRO A 56 -5.93 13.25 -10.79
N ASP A 57 -7.02 14.01 -10.65
CA ASP A 57 -8.31 13.45 -10.25
C ASP A 57 -8.80 12.40 -11.26
N LYS A 58 -8.67 12.68 -12.55
CA LYS A 58 -9.06 11.73 -13.62
C LYS A 58 -8.19 10.48 -13.65
N ILE A 59 -6.90 10.60 -13.34
CA ILE A 59 -5.93 9.50 -13.41
C ILE A 59 -5.99 8.61 -12.17
N PHE A 60 -6.20 9.17 -10.98
CA PHE A 60 -6.02 8.46 -9.71
C PHE A 60 -7.31 8.28 -8.88
N HIS A 61 -8.36 9.07 -9.10
CA HIS A 61 -9.45 9.20 -8.13
C HIS A 61 -10.87 9.08 -8.70
N ALA A 62 -11.07 9.34 -9.99
CA ALA A 62 -12.35 9.11 -10.66
C ALA A 62 -12.78 7.63 -10.53
N PRO A 63 -14.09 7.32 -10.56
CA PRO A 63 -14.58 5.94 -10.42
C PRO A 63 -13.93 4.92 -11.37
N ASN A 64 -13.59 5.35 -12.59
CA ASN A 64 -12.91 4.54 -13.60
C ASN A 64 -11.49 5.05 -13.88
N ALA A 65 -10.83 5.62 -12.86
CA ALA A 65 -9.48 6.14 -12.96
C ALA A 65 -8.49 5.02 -13.34
N PRO A 66 -7.64 5.21 -14.36
CA PRO A 66 -6.72 4.17 -14.83
C PRO A 66 -5.70 3.75 -13.76
N LEU A 67 -5.33 4.65 -12.84
CA LEU A 67 -4.47 4.38 -11.68
C LEU A 67 -5.28 4.45 -10.38
N GLY A 68 -6.56 4.08 -10.43
CA GLY A 68 -7.48 4.11 -9.28
C GLY A 68 -7.28 2.97 -8.28
N THR A 69 -6.56 1.91 -8.64
CA THR A 69 -6.38 0.72 -7.80
C THR A 69 -4.93 0.50 -7.41
N PHE A 70 -4.71 -0.13 -6.25
CA PHE A 70 -3.37 -0.50 -5.80
C PHE A 70 -2.62 -1.34 -6.86
N SER A 71 -3.29 -2.35 -7.44
CA SER A 71 -2.72 -3.19 -8.51
C SER A 71 -2.24 -2.35 -9.70
N SER A 72 -3.07 -1.42 -10.20
CA SER A 72 -2.69 -0.56 -11.33
C SER A 72 -1.49 0.32 -11.02
N ARG A 73 -1.38 0.84 -9.79
CA ARG A 73 -0.25 1.66 -9.35
C ARG A 73 1.03 0.84 -9.22
N ILE A 74 0.96 -0.36 -8.65
CA ILE A 74 2.11 -1.28 -8.53
C ILE A 74 2.69 -1.60 -9.92
N ASN A 75 1.82 -1.97 -10.86
CA ASN A 75 2.24 -2.32 -12.22
C ASN A 75 2.89 -1.14 -12.95
N ILE A 76 2.28 0.05 -12.90
CA ILE A 76 2.82 1.23 -13.60
C ILE A 76 4.08 1.76 -12.94
N ALA A 77 4.17 1.76 -11.61
CA ALA A 77 5.40 2.16 -10.93
C ALA A 77 6.59 1.27 -11.32
N HIS A 78 6.37 -0.04 -11.45
CA HIS A 78 7.41 -0.95 -11.89
C HIS A 78 7.73 -0.80 -13.39
N ALA A 79 6.72 -0.68 -14.24
CA ALA A 79 6.90 -0.49 -15.69
C ALA A 79 7.66 0.80 -16.02
N LEU A 80 7.48 1.85 -15.20
CA LEU A 80 8.21 3.12 -15.32
C LEU A 80 9.54 3.13 -14.55
N ASN A 81 9.98 2.00 -14.00
CA ASN A 81 11.21 1.85 -13.22
C ASN A 81 11.30 2.80 -12.00
N LEU A 82 10.15 3.17 -11.41
CA LEU A 82 10.09 3.95 -10.16
C LEU A 82 10.31 3.07 -8.93
N ILE A 83 10.09 1.77 -9.08
CA ILE A 83 10.36 0.74 -8.08
C ILE A 83 11.07 -0.43 -8.77
N ASP A 84 12.02 -1.03 -8.07
CA ASP A 84 12.72 -2.22 -8.54
C ASP A 84 11.83 -3.48 -8.44
N LYS A 85 12.32 -4.60 -9.00
CA LYS A 85 11.63 -5.89 -8.95
C LYS A 85 11.36 -6.35 -7.52
N SER A 86 12.30 -6.10 -6.60
CA SER A 86 12.13 -6.45 -5.19
C SER A 86 10.91 -5.74 -4.60
N ASN A 87 10.83 -4.41 -4.68
CA ASN A 87 9.70 -3.64 -4.18
C ASN A 87 8.38 -3.97 -4.89
N TYR A 88 8.42 -4.29 -6.18
CA TYR A 88 7.25 -4.73 -6.93
C TYR A 88 6.63 -6.00 -6.32
N GLU A 89 7.45 -7.03 -6.07
CA GLU A 89 6.96 -8.28 -5.48
C GLU A 89 6.48 -8.07 -4.04
N GLU A 90 7.19 -7.27 -3.24
CA GLU A 90 6.79 -6.94 -1.86
C GLU A 90 5.41 -6.26 -1.82
N LEU A 91 5.17 -5.26 -2.67
CA LEU A 91 3.87 -4.58 -2.72
C LEU A 91 2.75 -5.50 -3.20
N ARG A 92 3.05 -6.46 -4.10
CA ARG A 92 2.07 -7.49 -4.51
C ARG A 92 1.72 -8.42 -3.37
N THR A 93 2.71 -8.84 -2.58
CA THR A 93 2.52 -9.65 -1.38
C THR A 93 1.64 -8.92 -0.37
N ILE A 94 1.96 -7.66 -0.04
CA ILE A 94 1.15 -6.82 0.85
C ILE A 94 -0.30 -6.69 0.35
N LYS A 95 -0.48 -6.44 -0.95
CA LYS A 95 -1.83 -6.41 -1.56
C LYS A 95 -2.56 -7.75 -1.37
N GLY A 96 -1.86 -8.86 -1.53
CA GLY A 96 -2.39 -10.21 -1.30
C GLY A 96 -2.89 -10.38 0.14
N ILE A 97 -2.06 -9.98 1.11
CA ILE A 97 -2.39 -10.05 2.55
C ILE A 97 -3.64 -9.21 2.83
N ARG A 98 -3.65 -7.94 2.40
CA ARG A 98 -4.82 -7.06 2.52
C ARG A 98 -6.08 -7.68 1.95
N ASN A 99 -5.99 -8.33 0.78
CA ASN A 99 -7.14 -8.92 0.13
C ASN A 99 -7.74 -10.07 0.95
N GLN A 100 -6.89 -10.90 1.58
CA GLN A 100 -7.37 -11.94 2.51
C GLN A 100 -8.13 -11.29 3.67
N PHE A 101 -7.53 -10.31 4.34
CA PHE A 101 -8.20 -9.58 5.43
C PHE A 101 -9.43 -8.76 5.00
N ALA A 102 -9.55 -8.36 3.74
CA ALA A 102 -10.68 -7.55 3.27
C ALA A 102 -11.88 -8.40 2.81
N HIS A 103 -11.63 -9.60 2.30
CA HIS A 103 -12.65 -10.44 1.68
C HIS A 103 -12.98 -11.71 2.46
N ASP A 104 -12.11 -12.15 3.36
CA ASP A 104 -12.36 -13.24 4.28
C ASP A 104 -12.74 -12.68 5.66
N LEU A 105 -13.94 -13.04 6.13
CA LEU A 105 -14.45 -12.56 7.41
C LEU A 105 -13.87 -13.35 8.59
N ASP A 106 -13.36 -14.56 8.36
CA ASP A 106 -12.86 -15.46 9.39
C ASP A 106 -11.36 -15.26 9.67
N VAL A 107 -10.70 -14.38 8.91
CA VAL A 107 -9.28 -14.05 9.07
C VAL A 107 -9.14 -12.80 9.95
N HIS A 108 -8.60 -12.99 11.16
CA HIS A 108 -8.42 -11.92 12.14
C HIS A 108 -6.96 -11.67 12.49
N THR A 109 -6.11 -12.70 12.43
CA THR A 109 -4.68 -12.60 12.71
C THR A 109 -3.81 -13.04 11.53
N PHE A 110 -2.54 -12.66 11.54
CA PHE A 110 -1.57 -13.13 10.55
C PHE A 110 -1.25 -14.64 10.68
N GLU A 111 -1.68 -15.27 11.78
CA GLU A 111 -1.31 -16.63 12.17
C GLU A 111 -2.47 -17.66 12.09
N GLU A 112 -3.68 -17.24 11.75
CA GLU A 112 -4.84 -18.16 11.67
C GLU A 112 -4.94 -18.88 10.32
N ASN A 113 -4.63 -18.18 9.22
CA ASN A 113 -4.90 -18.65 7.87
C ASN A 113 -3.62 -19.02 7.11
N GLN A 114 -3.58 -20.22 6.52
CA GLN A 114 -2.40 -20.71 5.81
C GLN A 114 -2.01 -19.82 4.62
N SER A 115 -2.97 -19.31 3.86
CA SER A 115 -2.68 -18.39 2.74
C SER A 115 -2.06 -17.09 3.22
N VAL A 116 -2.50 -16.56 4.38
CA VAL A 116 -1.90 -15.35 4.97
C VAL A 116 -0.48 -15.63 5.45
N LYS A 117 -0.27 -16.76 6.12
CA LYS A 117 1.08 -17.19 6.52
C LYS A 117 2.02 -17.29 5.33
N ASP A 118 1.61 -17.96 4.26
CA ASP A 118 2.44 -18.15 3.08
C ASP A 118 2.82 -16.80 2.46
N LEU A 119 1.88 -15.85 2.42
CA LEU A 119 2.16 -14.48 1.99
C LEU A 119 3.13 -13.76 2.93
N CYS A 120 2.96 -13.87 4.25
CA CYS A 120 3.90 -13.30 5.22
C CYS A 120 5.31 -13.88 5.07
N HIS A 121 5.46 -15.17 4.77
CA HIS A 121 6.76 -15.79 4.49
C HIS A 121 7.41 -15.26 3.21
N ASN A 122 6.60 -14.94 2.20
CA ASN A 122 7.06 -14.32 0.94
C ASN A 122 7.37 -12.82 1.07
N PHE A 123 7.04 -12.18 2.20
CA PHE A 123 7.31 -10.77 2.48
C PHE A 123 8.77 -10.59 2.96
N SER A 124 9.72 -10.77 2.04
CA SER A 124 11.14 -10.96 2.35
C SER A 124 11.76 -9.81 3.15
N LYS A 125 11.41 -8.56 2.82
CA LYS A 125 11.87 -7.36 3.55
C LYS A 125 11.32 -7.31 4.96
N GLY A 126 10.04 -7.67 5.16
CA GLY A 126 9.45 -7.75 6.50
C GLY A 126 10.11 -8.83 7.35
N VAL A 127 10.36 -10.00 6.78
CA VAL A 127 11.08 -11.09 7.45
C VAL A 127 12.48 -10.63 7.87
N ASN A 128 13.22 -9.96 7.00
CA ASN A 128 14.56 -9.45 7.32
C ASN A 128 14.51 -8.36 8.39
N TYR A 129 13.57 -7.41 8.30
CA TYR A 129 13.38 -6.39 9.32
C TYR A 129 13.09 -6.98 10.70
N ALA A 130 12.20 -7.98 10.78
CA ALA A 130 11.84 -8.64 12.04
C ALA A 130 13.01 -9.39 12.67
N LYS A 131 13.94 -9.93 11.86
CA LYS A 131 15.17 -10.56 12.34
C LYS A 131 16.11 -9.54 12.98
N HIS A 132 16.31 -8.39 12.33
CA HIS A 132 17.23 -7.35 12.80
C HIS A 132 16.69 -6.49 13.96
N LYS A 133 15.38 -6.50 14.23
CA LYS A 133 14.79 -5.78 15.38
C LYS A 133 14.92 -6.56 16.70
N LYS A 134 15.31 -7.84 16.65
CA LYS A 134 15.51 -8.69 17.84
C LYS A 134 16.96 -8.66 18.37
N GLU A 135 17.84 -7.91 17.72
CA GLU A 135 19.19 -7.56 18.18
C GLU A 135 19.17 -6.15 18.80
#